data_AF-A0A285ZVH2-F1
#
_entry.id   AF-A0A285ZVH2-F1
#
_cell.length_a   1.000
_cell.length_b   1.000
_cell.length_c   1.000
_cell.angle_alpha   90.00
_cell.angle_beta   90.00
_cell.angle_gamma   90.00
#
_symmetry.space_group_name_H-M   'P 1'
#
loop_
_entity.id
_entity.type
_entity.pdbx_description
1 polymer ?
#
loop_
_entity_poly.entity_id
_entity_poly.type
_entity_poly.pdbx_seq_one_letter_code
_entity_poly.pdbx_strand_id
1 'polypeptide(L)'
;MFYNYSKALRLKFAVGVSSAVFAACLFTGCKEEKPAPAVVRKVRPIKGDVEVLNSCSMKGAATKMRAFLRKKGFDVVYIDNERLQNYEETVIVLRNPEWEGAQALAATLKTKNVLVLLDKNATVDAVVHTGRDFQQIIEPDQGEQHDSNK
;
A
#
# COMPACT_ATOMS: atom_id res chain seq x y z
N MET A 1 52.52 34.70 15.42
CA MET A 1 52.66 36.16 15.56
C MET A 1 51.62 36.62 16.56
N PHE A 2 52.05 37.34 17.59
CA PHE A 2 51.30 37.75 18.77
C PHE A 2 50.13 38.69 18.45
N TYR A 3 48.99 38.57 19.13
CA TYR A 3 48.51 39.57 20.10
C TYR A 3 47.22 39.13 20.82
N ASN A 4 47.32 39.01 22.14
CA ASN A 4 46.22 39.13 23.10
C ASN A 4 45.95 40.62 23.34
N TYR A 5 44.70 41.04 23.60
CA TYR A 5 44.26 42.21 24.42
C TYR A 5 42.75 42.40 24.10
N SER A 6 41.80 42.69 24.99
CA SER A 6 41.83 43.15 26.38
C SER A 6 40.47 42.88 27.04
N LYS A 7 40.53 42.46 28.30
CA LYS A 7 39.68 42.78 29.46
C LYS A 7 38.19 43.14 29.27
N ALA A 8 37.40 42.29 29.92
CA ALA A 8 36.09 42.47 30.52
C ALA A 8 35.63 43.91 30.83
N LEU A 9 34.39 44.20 30.42
CA LEU A 9 33.51 45.14 31.12
C LEU A 9 32.16 44.46 31.33
N ARG A 10 31.95 43.88 32.52
CA ARG A 10 30.64 43.45 32.99
C ARG A 10 29.98 44.63 33.67
N LEU A 11 29.03 45.28 32.99
CA LEU A 11 28.17 46.30 33.60
C LEU A 11 26.85 45.66 34.03
N LYS A 12 26.47 45.98 35.26
CA LYS A 12 25.53 45.23 36.10
C LYS A 12 24.08 45.32 35.59
N PHE A 13 23.38 44.19 35.69
CA PHE A 13 21.91 44.13 35.64
C PHE A 13 21.34 45.02 36.74
N ALA A 14 20.58 46.03 36.36
CA ALA A 14 19.63 46.69 37.24
C ALA A 14 18.23 46.24 36.82
N VAL A 15 17.61 45.45 37.68
CA VAL A 15 16.19 45.09 37.59
C VAL A 15 15.39 46.35 37.91
N GLY A 16 14.83 46.97 36.88
CA GLY A 16 13.86 48.04 37.01
C GLY A 16 12.50 47.55 36.53
N VAL A 17 11.69 47.05 37.45
CA VAL A 17 10.26 46.83 37.22
C VAL A 17 9.62 48.21 37.10
N SER A 18 9.32 48.65 35.87
CA SER A 18 8.41 49.77 35.64
C SER A 18 7.20 49.28 34.87
N SER A 19 6.08 49.39 35.56
CA SER A 19 4.73 49.04 35.19
C SER A 19 4.27 49.75 33.90
N ALA A 20 3.48 49.03 33.10
CA ALA A 20 2.51 49.57 32.13
C ALA A 20 3.04 50.17 30.81
N VAL A 21 3.64 49.35 29.95
CA VAL A 21 3.29 49.37 28.50
C VAL A 21 3.09 47.93 28.07
N PHE A 22 1.91 47.45 28.43
CA PHE A 22 1.38 46.16 28.02
C PHE A 22 1.25 46.16 26.49
N ALA A 23 2.02 45.27 25.86
CA ALA A 23 1.52 44.39 24.80
C ALA A 23 0.67 45.03 23.70
N ALA A 24 1.28 45.52 22.61
CA ALA A 24 0.50 45.82 21.41
C ALA A 24 1.11 45.41 20.05
N CYS A 25 2.40 45.08 19.92
CA CYS A 25 2.98 44.89 18.57
C CYS A 25 3.98 43.72 18.43
N LEU A 26 3.71 42.57 19.04
CA LEU A 26 4.49 41.33 18.78
C LEU A 26 3.61 40.09 18.52
N PHE A 27 2.40 40.25 17.98
CA PHE A 27 1.51 39.11 17.70
C PHE A 27 0.73 39.20 16.38
N THR A 28 1.27 39.82 15.33
CA THR A 28 0.68 39.69 13.99
C THR A 28 1.63 38.91 13.10
N GLY A 29 1.57 37.59 13.18
CA GLY A 29 2.35 36.79 12.25
C GLY A 29 2.42 35.27 12.45
N CYS A 30 1.72 34.66 13.41
CA CYS A 30 1.49 33.22 13.33
C CYS A 30 0.20 33.00 12.53
N LYS A 31 0.34 32.84 11.21
CA LYS A 31 -0.72 32.18 10.44
C LYS A 31 -0.80 30.75 10.96
N GLU A 32 -1.86 30.47 11.70
CA GLU A 32 -2.27 29.11 12.03
C GLU A 32 -2.65 28.43 10.72
N GLU A 33 -1.76 27.61 10.18
CA GLU A 33 -2.16 26.65 9.14
C GLU A 33 -3.13 25.69 9.80
N LYS A 34 -4.43 25.87 9.53
CA LYS A 34 -5.44 24.89 9.89
C LYS A 34 -4.97 23.55 9.33
N PRO A 35 -4.70 22.54 10.17
CA PRO A 35 -4.36 21.23 9.65
C PRO A 35 -5.51 20.78 8.75
N ALA A 36 -5.17 20.32 7.54
CA ALA A 36 -6.14 19.74 6.64
C ALA A 36 -6.96 18.70 7.44
N PRO A 37 -8.31 18.69 7.31
CA PRO A 37 -9.13 17.73 8.01
C PRO A 37 -8.58 16.33 7.69
N ALA A 38 -8.18 15.61 8.73
CA ALA A 38 -7.65 14.27 8.61
C ALA A 38 -8.62 13.45 7.75
N VAL A 39 -8.09 12.77 6.71
CA VAL A 39 -8.89 11.88 5.87
C VAL A 39 -9.31 10.70 6.74
N VAL A 40 -10.49 10.79 7.34
CA VAL A 40 -11.04 9.71 8.17
C VAL A 40 -11.51 8.59 7.24
N ARG A 41 -10.61 7.70 6.80
CA ARG A 41 -10.99 6.51 6.04
C ARG A 41 -11.54 5.43 6.98
N LYS A 42 -12.86 5.48 7.22
CA LYS A 42 -13.68 4.45 7.88
C LYS A 42 -14.35 3.57 6.80
N VAL A 43 -14.50 2.25 6.84
CA VAL A 43 -13.93 1.06 7.50
C VAL A 43 -14.11 -0.06 6.44
N ARG A 44 -13.23 -1.08 6.29
CA ARG A 44 -13.38 -2.11 5.23
C ARG A 44 -13.63 -3.54 5.75
N PRO A 45 -14.88 -3.95 5.95
CA PRO A 45 -15.28 -5.32 6.29
C PRO A 45 -15.35 -6.26 5.06
N ILE A 46 -14.26 -6.32 4.26
CA ILE A 46 -14.11 -6.96 2.93
C ILE A 46 -14.57 -6.12 1.72
N LYS A 47 -13.61 -5.52 1.02
CA LYS A 47 -13.36 -5.61 -0.43
C LYS A 47 -12.03 -4.90 -0.60
N GLY A 48 -11.01 -5.65 -0.95
CA GLY A 48 -9.67 -5.10 -1.15
C GLY A 48 -9.48 -4.68 -2.58
N ASP A 49 -8.68 -3.64 -2.76
CA ASP A 49 -8.22 -3.20 -4.07
C ASP A 49 -7.14 -4.21 -4.52
N VAL A 50 -7.44 -4.98 -5.56
CA VAL A 50 -6.56 -6.05 -6.07
C VAL A 50 -6.10 -5.72 -7.48
N GLU A 51 -4.82 -5.87 -7.74
CA GLU A 51 -4.28 -5.90 -9.10
C GLU A 51 -4.06 -7.33 -9.55
N VAL A 52 -4.18 -7.58 -10.86
CA VAL A 52 -3.91 -8.91 -11.42
C VAL A 52 -2.93 -8.78 -12.57
N LEU A 53 -1.76 -9.41 -12.41
CA LEU A 53 -0.72 -9.44 -13.42
C LEU A 53 -0.66 -10.81 -14.08
N ASN A 54 -0.51 -10.85 -15.39
CA ASN A 54 -0.20 -12.07 -16.12
C ASN A 54 1.29 -12.36 -15.99
N SER A 55 1.63 -13.41 -15.25
CA SER A 55 3.02 -13.80 -14.97
C SER A 55 3.39 -15.14 -15.58
N CYS A 56 2.61 -15.69 -16.52
CA CYS A 56 2.81 -17.04 -17.06
C CYS A 56 2.86 -17.15 -18.60
N SER A 57 2.91 -16.02 -19.32
CA SER A 57 2.96 -15.93 -20.80
C SER A 57 1.72 -16.46 -21.52
N MET A 58 0.69 -16.90 -20.79
CA MET A 58 -0.55 -17.40 -21.39
C MET A 58 -1.46 -16.24 -21.74
N LYS A 59 -1.85 -16.16 -23.02
CA LYS A 59 -2.67 -15.06 -23.54
C LYS A 59 -3.99 -14.95 -22.76
N GLY A 60 -4.23 -13.77 -22.19
CA GLY A 60 -5.47 -13.45 -21.50
C GLY A 60 -5.59 -14.01 -20.08
N ALA A 61 -4.52 -14.54 -19.48
CA ALA A 61 -4.53 -15.07 -18.12
C ALA A 61 -5.04 -14.03 -17.10
N ALA A 62 -4.50 -12.82 -17.11
CA ALA A 62 -4.96 -11.73 -16.21
C ALA A 62 -6.42 -11.35 -16.43
N THR A 63 -6.90 -11.32 -17.69
CA THR A 63 -8.30 -11.03 -18.01
C THR A 63 -9.25 -12.09 -17.44
N LYS A 64 -8.90 -13.38 -17.60
CA LYS A 64 -9.69 -14.49 -17.08
C LYS A 64 -9.69 -14.51 -15.55
N MET A 65 -8.51 -14.31 -14.94
CA MET A 65 -8.36 -14.25 -13.48
C MET A 65 -9.14 -13.07 -12.88
N ARG A 66 -9.10 -11.88 -13.51
CA ARG A 66 -9.94 -10.74 -13.13
C ARG A 66 -11.42 -11.09 -13.15
N ALA A 67 -11.91 -11.72 -14.21
CA ALA A 67 -13.32 -12.09 -14.31
C ALA A 67 -13.72 -13.07 -13.19
N PHE A 68 -12.87 -14.06 -12.92
CA PHE A 68 -13.05 -15.00 -11.81
C PHE A 68 -13.10 -14.29 -10.45
N LEU A 69 -12.09 -13.49 -10.12
CA LEU A 69 -12.01 -12.78 -8.83
C LEU A 69 -13.17 -11.81 -8.61
N ARG A 70 -13.59 -11.09 -9.66
CA ARG A 70 -14.78 -10.21 -9.58
C ARG A 70 -16.07 -10.99 -9.33
N LYS A 71 -16.24 -12.15 -9.96
CA LYS A 71 -17.38 -13.06 -9.69
C LYS A 71 -17.36 -13.57 -8.24
N LYS A 72 -16.18 -13.66 -7.63
CA LYS A 72 -15.98 -14.04 -6.21
C LYS A 72 -16.09 -12.86 -5.24
N GLY A 73 -16.37 -11.65 -5.73
CA GLY A 73 -16.61 -10.48 -4.90
C GLY A 73 -15.37 -9.67 -4.55
N PHE A 74 -14.22 -9.88 -5.21
CA PHE A 74 -13.05 -9.00 -5.06
C PHE A 74 -13.14 -7.79 -6.00
N ASP A 75 -12.57 -6.66 -5.58
CA ASP A 75 -12.47 -5.49 -6.45
C ASP A 75 -11.12 -5.49 -7.18
N VAL A 76 -11.15 -5.92 -8.44
CA VAL A 76 -9.95 -5.90 -9.29
C VAL A 76 -9.87 -4.54 -9.98
N VAL A 77 -8.98 -3.67 -9.49
CA VAL A 77 -8.84 -2.27 -9.92
C VAL A 77 -7.94 -2.10 -11.15
N TYR A 78 -6.98 -3.00 -11.34
CA TYR A 78 -6.03 -2.95 -12.46
C TYR A 78 -5.64 -4.35 -12.95
N ILE A 79 -5.32 -4.46 -14.24
CA ILE A 79 -4.71 -5.66 -14.83
C ILE A 79 -3.61 -5.29 -15.82
N ASP A 80 -2.59 -6.12 -15.91
CA ASP A 80 -1.52 -5.99 -16.90
C ASP A 80 -0.78 -7.31 -17.14
N ASN A 81 0.26 -7.26 -17.97
CA ASN A 81 1.26 -8.30 -18.08
C ASN A 81 2.49 -7.96 -17.25
N GLU A 82 3.03 -8.94 -16.55
CA GLU A 82 4.30 -8.79 -15.83
C GLU A 82 5.47 -8.75 -16.82
N ARG A 83 6.59 -8.12 -16.43
CA ARG A 83 7.80 -8.13 -17.26
C ARG A 83 8.39 -9.54 -17.39
N LEU A 84 8.38 -10.29 -16.29
CA LEU A 84 8.83 -11.68 -16.23
C LEU A 84 7.61 -12.60 -16.15
N GLN A 85 7.45 -13.48 -17.14
CA GLN A 85 6.22 -14.24 -17.34
C GLN A 85 6.44 -15.77 -17.31
N ASN A 86 7.19 -16.25 -16.33
CA ASN A 86 7.58 -17.66 -16.17
C ASN A 86 7.08 -18.30 -14.86
N TYR A 87 6.02 -17.77 -14.27
CA TYR A 87 5.47 -18.25 -13.01
C TYR A 87 4.62 -19.49 -13.28
N GLU A 88 5.02 -20.62 -12.68
CA GLU A 88 4.27 -21.87 -12.78
C GLU A 88 3.04 -21.85 -11.86
N GLU A 89 3.18 -21.30 -10.67
CA GLU A 89 2.12 -21.20 -9.67
C GLU A 89 1.66 -19.77 -9.45
N THR A 90 0.38 -19.59 -9.10
CA THR A 90 -0.21 -18.29 -8.79
C THR A 90 0.25 -17.83 -7.41
N VAL A 91 0.77 -16.60 -7.34
CA VAL A 91 1.34 -15.99 -6.14
C VAL A 91 0.57 -14.72 -5.78
N ILE A 92 0.31 -14.54 -4.49
CA ILE A 92 -0.28 -13.31 -3.94
C ILE A 92 0.83 -12.50 -3.30
N VAL A 93 0.98 -11.24 -3.70
CA VAL A 93 1.82 -10.25 -3.01
C VAL A 93 0.91 -9.31 -2.24
N LEU A 94 0.87 -9.46 -0.92
CA LEU A 94 0.14 -8.56 -0.02
C LEU A 94 0.95 -7.28 0.20
N ARG A 95 0.33 -6.15 -0.10
CA ARG A 95 0.86 -4.80 0.16
C ARG A 95 0.35 -4.25 1.49
N ASN A 96 -0.87 -4.65 1.86
CA ASN A 96 -1.51 -4.34 3.13
C ASN A 96 -1.79 -5.63 3.93
N PRO A 97 -0.92 -6.04 4.86
CA PRO A 97 -1.12 -7.27 5.65
C PRO A 97 -2.27 -7.16 6.65
N GLU A 98 -2.70 -5.95 6.99
CA GLU A 98 -3.86 -5.70 7.86
C GLU A 98 -5.19 -5.83 7.10
N TRP A 99 -5.15 -6.12 5.79
CA TRP A 99 -6.37 -6.32 5.02
C TRP A 99 -7.03 -7.66 5.36
N GLU A 100 -8.18 -7.60 6.03
CA GLU A 100 -8.99 -8.75 6.45
C GLU A 100 -9.33 -9.73 5.30
N GLY A 101 -9.38 -9.26 4.05
CA GLY A 101 -9.70 -10.09 2.88
C GLY A 101 -8.55 -10.95 2.36
N ALA A 102 -7.34 -10.84 2.91
CA ALA A 102 -6.17 -11.58 2.45
C ALA A 102 -6.36 -13.10 2.51
N GLN A 103 -6.90 -13.61 3.62
CA GLN A 103 -7.15 -15.04 3.78
C GLN A 103 -8.23 -15.55 2.82
N ALA A 104 -9.29 -14.76 2.62
CA ALA A 104 -10.35 -15.08 1.66
C ALA A 104 -9.82 -15.10 0.21
N LEU A 105 -8.90 -14.20 -0.14
CA LEU A 105 -8.24 -14.17 -1.44
C LEU A 105 -7.40 -15.44 -1.67
N ALA A 106 -6.56 -15.80 -0.70
CA ALA A 106 -5.74 -17.02 -0.76
C ALA A 106 -6.60 -18.29 -0.88
N ALA A 107 -7.66 -18.39 -0.08
CA ALA A 107 -8.59 -19.51 -0.16
C ALA A 107 -9.32 -19.58 -1.51
N THR A 108 -9.74 -18.43 -2.06
CA THR A 108 -10.40 -18.35 -3.36
C THR A 108 -9.50 -18.80 -4.50
N LEU A 109 -8.22 -18.40 -4.44
CA LEU A 109 -7.19 -18.77 -5.40
C LEU A 109 -6.61 -20.16 -5.14
N LYS A 110 -7.00 -20.83 -4.04
CA LYS A 110 -6.49 -22.13 -3.60
C LYS A 110 -4.96 -22.19 -3.53
N THR A 111 -4.30 -21.06 -3.25
CA THR A 111 -2.85 -20.95 -3.19
C THR A 111 -2.38 -20.70 -1.77
N LYS A 112 -1.23 -21.27 -1.43
CA LYS A 112 -0.49 -20.97 -0.19
C LYS A 112 0.67 -20.00 -0.44
N ASN A 113 0.92 -19.65 -1.70
CA ASN A 113 2.02 -18.80 -2.11
C ASN A 113 1.67 -17.33 -1.86
N VAL A 114 1.76 -16.92 -0.60
CA VAL A 114 1.48 -15.56 -0.15
C VAL A 114 2.78 -14.92 0.34
N LEU A 115 3.16 -13.82 -0.29
CA LEU A 115 4.30 -12.99 0.09
C LEU A 115 3.80 -11.67 0.65
N VAL A 116 4.37 -11.21 1.76
CA VAL A 116 4.08 -9.88 2.32
C VAL A 116 5.19 -8.93 1.94
N LEU A 117 4.90 -7.95 1.09
CA LEU A 117 5.82 -6.90 0.68
C LEU A 117 5.20 -5.54 1.00
N LEU A 118 5.38 -5.12 2.25
CA LEU A 118 4.91 -3.84 2.76
C LEU A 118 5.43 -2.67 1.92
N ASP A 119 4.50 -1.88 1.40
CA ASP A 119 4.81 -0.63 0.73
C ASP A 119 3.78 0.42 1.15
N LYS A 120 4.25 1.45 1.86
CA LYS A 120 3.40 2.52 2.39
C LYS A 120 2.81 3.40 1.28
N ASN A 121 3.37 3.34 0.08
CA ASN A 121 2.90 4.07 -1.09
C ASN A 121 2.00 3.21 -1.98
N ALA A 122 1.84 1.92 -1.69
CA ALA A 122 0.95 1.07 -2.46
C ALA A 122 -0.49 1.56 -2.35
N THR A 123 -1.15 1.64 -3.51
CA THR A 123 -2.54 2.06 -3.63
C THR A 123 -3.52 0.90 -3.54
N VAL A 124 -3.02 -0.32 -3.46
CA VAL A 124 -3.77 -1.57 -3.49
C VAL A 124 -3.45 -2.44 -2.29
N ASP A 125 -4.36 -3.33 -1.92
CA ASP A 125 -4.17 -4.25 -0.79
C ASP A 125 -3.33 -5.47 -1.19
N ALA A 126 -3.47 -5.94 -2.43
CA ALA A 126 -2.75 -7.09 -2.96
C ALA A 126 -2.53 -7.03 -4.47
N VAL A 127 -1.50 -7.73 -4.94
CA VAL A 127 -1.24 -8.01 -6.35
C VAL A 127 -1.26 -9.53 -6.53
N VAL A 128 -2.05 -10.02 -7.49
CA VAL A 128 -2.11 -11.43 -7.87
C VAL A 128 -1.26 -11.63 -9.12
N HIS A 129 -0.14 -12.33 -8.96
CA HIS A 129 0.70 -12.79 -10.07
C HIS A 129 0.14 -14.12 -10.57
N THR A 130 -0.50 -14.09 -11.73
CA THR A 130 -1.22 -15.24 -12.30
C THR A 130 -0.22 -16.23 -12.91
N GLY A 131 -0.12 -17.43 -12.32
CA GLY A 131 0.73 -18.53 -12.79
C GLY A 131 0.09 -19.39 -13.87
N ARG A 132 0.79 -20.43 -14.35
CA ARG A 132 0.25 -21.38 -15.34
C ARG A 132 -0.90 -22.23 -14.77
N ASP A 133 -0.94 -22.40 -13.45
CA ASP A 133 -1.98 -23.07 -12.68
C ASP A 133 -3.36 -22.36 -12.70
N PHE A 134 -3.47 -21.20 -13.32
CA PHE A 134 -4.68 -20.38 -13.23
C PHE A 134 -5.94 -21.07 -13.78
N GLN A 135 -5.79 -21.95 -14.78
CA GLN A 135 -6.94 -22.66 -15.36
C GLN A 135 -7.56 -23.63 -14.35
N GLN A 136 -6.72 -24.36 -13.62
CA GLN A 136 -7.14 -25.26 -12.55
C GLN A 136 -7.80 -24.51 -11.39
N ILE A 137 -7.39 -23.26 -11.15
CA ILE A 137 -8.00 -22.39 -10.14
C ILE A 137 -9.40 -21.94 -10.58
N ILE A 138 -9.57 -21.46 -11.82
CA ILE A 138 -10.84 -20.90 -12.30
C ILE A 138 -11.87 -21.97 -12.72
N GLU A 139 -11.41 -23.14 -13.17
CA GLU A 139 -12.20 -24.25 -13.73
C GLU A 139 -11.74 -25.60 -13.12
N PRO A 140 -11.97 -25.85 -11.83
CA PRO A 140 -11.42 -27.01 -11.13
C PRO A 140 -11.97 -28.37 -11.60
N ASP A 141 -13.10 -28.39 -12.32
CA ASP A 141 -13.84 -29.62 -12.63
C ASP A 141 -13.49 -30.23 -14.00
N GLN A 142 -12.55 -29.65 -14.75
CA GLN A 142 -12.16 -30.15 -16.09
C GLN A 142 -10.99 -31.17 -16.07
N GLY A 143 -10.62 -31.68 -14.90
CA GLY A 143 -9.44 -32.53 -14.70
C GLY A 143 -9.55 -34.00 -15.14
N GLU A 144 -10.72 -34.48 -15.61
CA GLU A 144 -10.89 -35.89 -15.99
C GLU A 144 -11.82 -36.08 -17.20
N GLN A 145 -11.51 -35.44 -18.33
CA GLN A 145 -12.00 -35.92 -19.62
C GLN A 145 -10.86 -35.88 -20.63
N HIS A 146 -9.96 -36.86 -20.55
CA HIS A 146 -9.05 -37.17 -21.64
C HIS A 146 -8.93 -38.69 -21.80
N ASP A 147 -9.63 -39.18 -22.82
CA ASP A 147 -9.42 -40.38 -23.62
C ASP A 147 -9.24 -41.75 -22.94
N SER A 148 -10.38 -42.43 -22.77
CA SER A 148 -10.48 -43.88 -22.94
C SER A 148 -11.08 -44.25 -24.31
N ASN A 149 -10.58 -43.67 -25.42
CA ASN A 149 -10.83 -44.25 -26.74
C ASN A 149 -9.86 -43.74 -27.84
N LYS A 150 -8.67 -44.35 -27.99
CA LYS A 150 -8.14 -44.79 -29.29
C LYS A 150 -6.92 -45.69 -29.14
#